data_AF-A0ABD2L6V7-F1
#
_entry.id   AF-A0ABD2L6V7-F1
#
_cell.length_a   1.000
_cell.length_b   1.000
_cell.length_c   1.000
_cell.angle_alpha   90.00
_cell.angle_beta   90.00
_cell.angle_gamma   90.00
#
_symmetry.space_group_name_H-M   'P 1'
#
loop_
_entity.id
_entity.type
_entity.pdbx_description
1 polymer ?
#
loop_
_entity_poly.entity_id
_entity_poly.type
_entity_poly.pdbx_seq_one_letter_code
_entity_poly.pdbx_strand_id
1 'polypeptide(L)'
;MVLVSLFCANLLSCSPKSLRDRFNHPDDRSNVLKELMGKKVRTTYKDRNGMNKTFFVGGITERGAAFIPAYGKLRSPYNINVAAYFYTRHRIKLHHPYAPYVVERFSSGEDRFYPMELLEIVEDQDKGRWLGRLFMEIGDDDDNSTSIDSSLVLDNGRNECSQMW
;
A
#
# COMPACT_ATOMS: atom_id res chain seq x y z
N MET A 1 3.59 15.28 -5.32
CA MET A 1 3.94 14.69 -4.01
C MET A 1 2.77 14.95 -3.07
N VAL A 2 2.06 13.91 -2.63
CA VAL A 2 0.83 14.05 -1.85
C VAL A 2 1.01 13.37 -0.50
N LEU A 3 0.82 14.10 0.60
CA LEU A 3 0.83 13.51 1.94
C LEU A 3 -0.36 12.59 2.13
N VAL A 4 -0.17 11.46 2.81
CA VAL A 4 -1.25 10.51 3.10
C VAL A 4 -2.37 11.17 3.90
N SER A 5 -2.05 12.04 4.85
CA SER A 5 -3.06 12.81 5.59
C SER A 5 -3.92 13.70 4.68
N LEU A 6 -3.32 14.40 3.73
CA LEU A 6 -4.04 15.23 2.76
C LEU A 6 -4.89 14.39 1.81
N PHE A 7 -4.35 13.26 1.34
CA PHE A 7 -5.09 12.32 0.51
C PHE A 7 -6.37 11.82 1.19
N CYS A 8 -6.26 11.39 2.46
CA CYS A 8 -7.42 10.95 3.24
C CYS A 8 -8.44 12.08 3.45
N ALA A 9 -7.95 13.29 3.73
CA ALA A 9 -8.81 14.45 3.98
C ALA A 9 -9.62 14.80 2.72
N ASN A 10 -8.98 14.75 1.55
CA ASN A 10 -9.65 14.94 0.27
C ASN A 10 -10.69 13.84 -0.02
N LEU A 11 -10.34 12.57 0.21
CA LEU A 11 -11.26 11.45 0.00
C LEU A 11 -12.54 11.57 0.84
N LEU A 12 -12.39 12.04 2.09
CA LEU A 12 -13.49 12.21 3.03
C LEU A 12 -14.15 13.59 2.96
N SER A 13 -13.73 14.44 2.01
CA SER A 13 -14.19 15.83 1.87
C SER A 13 -14.15 16.62 3.19
N CYS A 14 -13.04 16.50 3.92
CA CYS A 14 -12.87 17.11 5.24
C CYS A 14 -11.50 17.77 5.41
N SER A 15 -11.31 18.46 6.53
CA SER A 15 -10.00 19.03 6.87
C SER A 15 -9.08 17.98 7.52
N PRO A 16 -7.74 18.08 7.38
CA PRO A 16 -6.80 17.18 8.06
C PRO A 16 -6.98 17.13 9.59
N LYS A 17 -7.44 18.24 10.19
CA LYS A 17 -7.72 18.32 11.63
C LYS A 17 -8.94 17.47 12.05
N SER A 18 -9.91 17.34 11.16
CA SER A 18 -11.16 16.59 11.37
C SER A 18 -11.04 15.10 11.03
N LEU A 19 -9.89 14.66 10.50
CA LEU A 19 -9.69 13.27 10.09
C LEU A 19 -9.99 12.30 11.22
N ARG A 20 -9.52 12.58 12.44
CA ARG A 20 -9.78 11.73 13.61
C ARG A 20 -11.26 11.41 13.75
N ASP A 21 -12.11 12.43 13.70
CA ASP A 21 -13.54 12.28 13.94
C ASP A 21 -14.21 11.50 12.81
N ARG A 22 -13.78 11.73 11.56
CA ARG A 22 -14.26 10.98 10.40
C ARG A 22 -13.84 9.50 10.45
N PHE A 23 -12.63 9.19 10.88
CA PHE A 23 -12.16 7.81 11.03
C PHE A 23 -12.85 7.03 12.16
N ASN A 24 -13.57 7.69 13.07
CA ASN A 24 -14.44 7.00 14.01
C ASN A 24 -15.66 6.38 13.32
N HIS A 25 -16.06 6.91 12.15
CA HIS A 25 -17.13 6.33 11.36
C HIS A 25 -16.61 5.09 10.61
N PRO A 26 -17.22 3.89 10.79
CA PRO A 26 -16.71 2.65 10.22
C PRO A 26 -16.71 2.66 8.69
N ASP A 27 -17.69 3.31 8.06
CA ASP A 27 -17.77 3.39 6.59
C ASP A 27 -16.67 4.27 6.00
N ASP A 28 -16.41 5.45 6.60
CA ASP A 28 -15.33 6.35 6.17
C ASP A 28 -13.97 5.66 6.28
N ARG A 29 -13.75 4.96 7.39
CA ARG A 29 -12.54 4.18 7.62
C ARG A 29 -12.38 3.07 6.58
N SER A 30 -13.46 2.36 6.27
CA SER A 30 -13.45 1.29 5.27
C SER A 30 -13.19 1.83 3.86
N ASN A 31 -13.75 2.98 3.52
CA ASN A 31 -13.53 3.64 2.24
C ASN A 31 -12.07 4.10 2.09
N VAL A 32 -11.51 4.74 3.12
CA VAL A 32 -10.09 5.11 3.11
C VAL A 32 -9.19 3.89 3.03
N LEU A 33 -9.49 2.83 3.79
CA LEU A 33 -8.70 1.61 3.76
C LEU A 33 -8.67 0.99 2.37
N LYS A 34 -9.82 0.90 1.68
CA LYS A 34 -9.91 0.39 0.31
C LYS A 34 -9.00 1.16 -0.65
N GLU A 35 -9.01 2.49 -0.54
CA GLU A 35 -8.19 3.35 -1.41
C GLU A 35 -6.69 3.31 -1.06
N LEU A 36 -6.34 3.21 0.23
CA LEU A 36 -4.94 3.23 0.65
C LEU A 36 -4.25 1.86 0.56
N MET A 37 -4.99 0.75 0.70
CA MET A 37 -4.42 -0.58 0.76
C MET A 37 -3.54 -0.87 -0.47
N GLY A 38 -2.32 -1.35 -0.25
CA GLY A 38 -1.39 -1.68 -1.32
C GLY A 38 -0.77 -0.47 -2.03
N LYS A 39 -1.08 0.77 -1.67
CA LYS A 39 -0.36 1.94 -2.19
C LYS A 39 1.08 1.95 -1.64
N LYS A 40 2.00 2.34 -2.50
CA LYS A 40 3.40 2.58 -2.13
C LYS A 40 3.51 3.96 -1.48
N VAL A 41 4.09 3.99 -0.29
CA VAL A 41 4.30 5.21 0.48
C VAL A 41 5.75 5.37 0.89
N ARG A 42 6.18 6.62 1.06
CA ARG A 42 7.53 6.98 1.47
C ARG A 42 7.46 7.87 2.70
N THR A 43 8.34 7.62 3.66
CA THR A 43 8.51 8.49 4.83
C THR A 43 9.09 9.84 4.45
N THR A 44 8.61 10.91 5.07
CA THR A 44 9.12 12.29 4.85
C THR A 44 10.34 12.61 5.72
N TYR A 45 10.63 11.75 6.70
CA TYR A 45 11.77 11.87 7.60
C TYR A 45 12.83 10.83 7.28
N LYS A 46 14.06 11.09 7.72
CA LYS A 46 15.18 10.16 7.61
C LYS A 46 15.21 9.19 8.79
N ASP A 47 15.42 7.92 8.50
CA ASP A 47 15.65 6.89 9.51
C ASP A 47 17.03 7.01 10.16
N ARG A 48 17.42 6.02 10.98
CA ARG A 48 18.73 6.01 11.65
C ARG A 48 19.91 5.95 10.67
N ASN A 49 19.68 5.46 9.47
CA ASN A 49 20.69 5.32 8.42
C ASN A 49 20.69 6.53 7.47
N GLY A 50 19.90 7.57 7.77
CA GLY A 50 19.80 8.76 6.94
C GLY A 50 18.94 8.58 5.69
N MET A 51 18.20 7.47 5.58
CA MET A 51 17.41 7.13 4.40
C MET A 51 15.91 7.33 4.63
N ASN A 52 15.20 7.71 3.57
CA ASN A 52 13.74 7.71 3.56
C ASN A 52 13.26 6.30 3.25
N LYS A 53 12.56 5.69 4.20
CA LYS A 53 11.97 4.37 4.01
C LYS A 53 10.77 4.44 3.05
N THR A 54 10.70 3.48 2.13
CA THR A 54 9.56 3.26 1.24
C THR A 54 8.97 1.88 1.52
N PHE A 55 7.64 1.77 1.55
CA PHE A 55 6.93 0.52 1.86
C PHE A 55 5.51 0.54 1.28
N PHE A 56 4.80 -0.59 1.36
CA PHE A 56 3.41 -0.71 0.94
C PHE A 56 2.47 -0.65 2.15
N VAL A 57 1.35 0.05 2.00
CA VAL A 57 0.31 0.12 3.03
C VAL A 57 -0.34 -1.25 3.21
N GLY A 58 -0.20 -1.81 4.41
CA GLY A 58 -0.86 -3.06 4.82
C GLY A 58 -2.13 -2.85 5.66
N GLY A 59 -2.43 -1.61 6.05
CA GLY A 59 -3.67 -1.26 6.72
C GLY A 59 -3.65 0.12 7.38
N ILE A 60 -4.72 0.42 8.11
CA ILE A 60 -4.82 1.59 8.98
C ILE A 60 -5.29 1.16 10.37
N THR A 61 -4.84 1.87 11.41
CA THR A 61 -5.24 1.57 12.79
C THR A 61 -6.62 2.14 13.10
N GLU A 62 -7.31 1.54 14.08
CA GLU A 62 -8.58 2.10 14.58
C GLU A 62 -8.37 3.22 15.61
N ARG A 63 -7.20 3.26 16.24
CA ARG A 63 -6.83 4.23 17.28
C ARG A 63 -5.62 5.07 16.85
N GLY A 64 -5.51 6.29 17.37
CA GLY A 64 -4.41 7.20 17.08
C GLY A 64 -3.12 6.96 17.90
N ALA A 65 -2.07 7.74 17.60
CA ALA A 65 -0.70 7.59 18.10
C ALA A 65 -0.56 7.49 19.59
N ALA A 66 -1.38 8.30 20.28
CA ALA A 66 -1.30 8.50 21.71
C ALA A 66 -1.60 7.20 22.47
N PHE A 67 -2.30 6.26 21.83
CA PHE A 67 -2.77 5.01 22.42
C PHE A 67 -2.02 3.76 21.93
N ILE A 68 -1.12 3.90 20.94
CA ILE A 68 -0.35 2.78 20.39
C ILE A 68 1.06 2.80 21.02
N PRO A 69 1.51 1.70 21.64
CA PRO A 69 2.87 1.60 22.16
C PRO A 69 3.87 1.55 20.99
N ALA A 70 4.91 2.38 21.05
CA ALA A 70 5.93 2.47 19.99
C ALA A 70 6.85 1.25 19.93
N TYR A 71 7.00 0.54 21.05
CA TYR A 71 7.93 -0.56 21.20
C TYR A 71 7.22 -1.79 21.79
N GLY A 72 6.34 -2.43 21.03
CA GLY A 72 5.73 -3.73 21.38
C GLY A 72 5.46 -3.95 22.87
N LYS A 73 5.81 -5.13 23.38
CA LYS A 73 5.87 -5.42 24.82
C LYS A 73 7.31 -5.30 25.31
N LEU A 74 7.87 -4.08 25.37
CA LEU A 74 9.05 -3.89 26.22
C LEU A 74 8.69 -4.31 27.65
N ARG A 75 9.59 -5.05 28.32
CA ARG A 75 9.45 -5.31 29.75
C ARG A 75 9.32 -3.94 30.44
N SER A 76 8.22 -3.77 31.18
CA SER A 76 7.89 -2.58 31.99
C SER A 76 9.16 -1.92 32.56
N PRO A 77 9.33 -0.59 32.43
CA PRO A 77 8.27 0.42 32.60
C PRO A 77 8.07 1.42 31.46
N TYR A 78 8.57 1.17 30.25
CA TYR A 78 8.57 2.18 29.19
C TYR A 78 7.30 2.18 28.32
N ASN A 79 6.22 2.78 28.82
CA ASN A 79 5.02 3.11 28.04
C ASN A 79 5.27 4.31 27.10
N ILE A 80 6.23 4.18 26.18
CA ILE A 80 6.50 5.21 25.18
C ILE A 80 5.50 5.04 24.04
N ASN A 81 4.58 5.99 23.89
CA ASN A 81 3.67 6.02 22.75
C ASN A 81 4.40 6.47 21.46
N VAL A 82 3.81 6.20 20.31
CA VAL A 82 4.44 6.52 19.01
C VAL A 82 4.75 8.01 18.87
N ALA A 83 3.88 8.89 19.36
CA ALA A 83 4.12 10.33 19.33
C ALA A 83 5.38 10.74 20.12
N ALA A 84 5.56 10.19 21.32
CA ALA A 84 6.74 10.43 22.16
C ALA A 84 8.01 9.85 21.52
N TYR A 85 7.90 8.71 20.84
CA TYR A 85 9.02 8.14 20.07
C TYR A 85 9.49 9.11 18.97
N PHE A 86 8.58 9.65 18.16
CA PHE A 86 8.93 10.60 17.11
C PHE A 86 9.54 11.90 17.66
N TYR A 87 9.01 12.41 18.77
CA TYR A 87 9.55 13.60 19.41
C TYR A 87 10.97 13.38 19.97
N THR A 88 11.20 12.27 20.68
CA THR A 88 12.48 11.99 21.33
C THR A 88 13.55 11.56 20.32
N ARG A 89 13.20 10.66 19.38
CA ARG A 89 14.16 10.07 18.44
C ARG A 89 14.43 10.95 17.23
N HIS A 90 13.38 11.53 16.65
CA HIS A 90 13.48 12.27 15.39
C HIS A 90 13.41 13.79 15.58
N ARG A 91 13.14 14.28 16.81
CA ARG A 91 12.88 15.70 17.09
C ARG A 91 11.70 16.25 16.28
N ILE A 92 10.75 15.38 15.94
CA ILE A 92 9.55 15.72 15.18
C ILE A 92 8.37 15.78 16.14
N LYS A 93 7.76 16.97 16.26
CA LYS A 93 6.50 17.14 16.98
C LYS A 93 5.34 16.87 16.01
N LEU A 94 4.58 15.82 16.28
CA LEU A 94 3.39 15.51 15.49
C LEU A 94 2.32 16.59 15.68
N HIS A 95 1.73 17.05 14.57
CA HIS A 95 0.64 18.04 14.60
C HIS A 95 -0.70 17.37 14.90
N HIS A 96 -0.89 16.12 14.45
CA HIS A 96 -2.14 15.37 14.60
C HIS A 96 -1.89 14.01 15.29
N PRO A 97 -1.43 13.97 16.56
CA PRO A 97 -1.10 12.71 17.25
C PRO A 97 -2.33 11.82 17.55
N TYR A 98 -3.54 12.32 17.35
CA TYR A 98 -4.77 11.53 17.53
C TYR A 98 -5.33 10.97 16.23
N ALA A 99 -4.77 11.34 15.08
CA ALA A 99 -5.14 10.74 13.80
C ALA A 99 -4.70 9.26 13.75
N PRO A 100 -5.38 8.41 12.97
CA PRO A 100 -4.96 7.02 12.80
C PRO A 100 -3.58 6.89 12.13
N TYR A 101 -3.06 5.67 12.16
CA TYR A 101 -1.72 5.32 11.70
C TYR A 101 -1.82 4.41 10.49
N VAL A 102 -0.85 4.54 9.59
CA VAL A 102 -0.64 3.56 8.52
C VAL A 102 0.14 2.39 9.10
N VAL A 103 -0.30 1.19 8.77
CA VAL A 103 0.31 -0.07 9.18
C VAL A 103 1.11 -0.63 8.01
N GLU A 104 2.37 -0.94 8.26
CA GLU A 104 3.19 -1.81 7.42
C GLU A 104 3.15 -3.21 8.04
N ARG A 105 2.55 -4.16 7.32
CA ARG A 105 2.42 -5.55 7.78
C ARG A 105 3.60 -6.36 7.30
N PHE A 106 4.20 -7.14 8.21
CA PHE A 106 5.27 -8.07 7.90
C PHE A 106 4.77 -9.51 8.08
N SER A 107 5.20 -10.42 7.20
CA SER A 107 4.91 -11.86 7.32
C SER A 107 5.52 -12.47 8.60
N SER A 108 6.55 -11.83 9.16
CA SER A 108 7.18 -12.21 10.43
C SER A 108 6.37 -11.86 11.68
N GLY A 109 5.21 -11.21 11.53
CA GLY A 109 4.26 -10.94 12.62
C GLY A 109 4.49 -9.64 13.39
N GLU A 110 5.50 -8.84 13.05
CA GLU A 110 5.76 -7.54 13.69
C GLU A 110 5.25 -6.39 12.82
N ASP A 111 4.06 -5.87 13.13
CA ASP A 111 3.51 -4.70 12.46
C ASP A 111 4.26 -3.41 12.86
N ARG A 112 4.48 -2.52 11.88
CA ARG A 112 5.06 -1.19 12.11
C ARG A 112 4.03 -0.10 11.86
N PHE A 113 4.05 0.93 12.70
CA PHE A 113 3.07 2.01 12.69
C PHE A 113 3.72 3.33 12.33
N TYR A 114 3.13 4.03 11.35
CA TYR A 114 3.63 5.31 10.85
C TYR A 114 2.54 6.39 10.90
N PRO A 115 2.84 7.59 11.42
CA PRO A 115 1.89 8.70 11.39
C PRO A 115 1.57 9.09 9.94
N MET A 116 0.29 9.26 9.61
CA MET A 116 -0.14 9.65 8.26
C MET A 116 0.48 10.97 7.76
N GLU A 117 0.76 11.91 8.68
CA GLU A 117 1.36 13.20 8.35
C GLU A 117 2.86 13.12 8.01
N LEU A 118 3.49 11.97 8.25
CA LEU A 118 4.91 11.72 7.94
C LEU A 118 5.09 10.78 6.74
N LEU A 119 4.04 10.59 5.95
CA LEU A 119 4.03 9.71 4.78
C LEU A 119 3.56 10.46 3.53
N GLU A 120 4.24 10.19 2.43
CA GLU A 120 3.91 10.62 1.08
C GLU A 120 3.48 9.42 0.24
N ILE A 121 2.45 9.59 -0.57
CA ILE A 121 2.10 8.61 -1.60
C ILE A 121 3.13 8.72 -2.72
N VAL A 122 3.71 7.58 -3.08
CA VAL A 122 4.57 7.44 -4.26
C VAL A 122 3.67 7.07 -5.42
N GLU A 123 3.43 8.03 -6.30
CA GLU A 123 2.73 7.76 -7.56
C GLU A 123 3.67 7.00 -8.49
N ASP A 124 3.33 5.75 -8.80
CA ASP A 124 3.99 5.04 -9.90
C ASP A 124 3.53 5.71 -11.21
N GLN A 125 4.45 6.41 -11.87
CA GLN A 125 4.23 6.97 -13.21
C GLN A 125 3.99 5.87 -14.28
N ASP A 126 4.05 4.59 -13.91
CA ASP A 126 4.09 3.46 -14.86
C ASP A 126 2.77 2.72 -15.06
N LYS A 127 1.67 3.09 -14.38
CA LYS A 127 0.36 2.43 -14.62
C LYS A 127 -0.22 2.67 -16.02
N GLY A 128 0.36 3.59 -16.79
CA GLY A 128 0.00 3.81 -18.21
C GLY A 128 0.80 2.99 -19.22
N ARG A 129 1.95 2.39 -18.87
CA ARG A 129 2.83 1.72 -19.84
C ARG A 129 2.66 0.20 -19.91
N TRP A 130 2.18 -0.43 -18.84
CA TRP A 130 2.05 -1.89 -18.81
C TRP A 130 0.86 -2.39 -19.63
N LEU A 131 -0.29 -1.71 -19.59
CA LEU A 131 -1.44 -2.07 -20.44
C LEU A 131 -1.13 -1.85 -21.93
N GLY A 132 -0.34 -0.82 -22.29
CA GLY A 132 0.04 -0.57 -23.68
C GLY A 132 0.92 -1.68 -24.28
N ARG A 133 1.69 -2.42 -23.47
CA ARG A 133 2.50 -3.55 -23.96
C ARG A 133 1.73 -4.86 -24.07
N LEU A 134 0.70 -5.06 -23.24
CA LEU A 134 -0.10 -6.29 -23.27
C LEU A 134 -1.07 -6.35 -24.47
N PHE A 135 -1.45 -5.19 -25.02
CA PHE A 135 -2.36 -5.11 -26.17
C PHE A 135 -1.66 -4.84 -27.52
N MET A 136 -0.34 -4.58 -27.55
CA MET A 136 0.41 -4.42 -28.80
C MET A 136 0.97 -5.73 -29.38
N GLU A 137 0.81 -6.86 -28.69
CA GLU A 137 1.23 -8.20 -29.18
C GLU A 137 0.09 -9.00 -29.85
N ILE A 138 -1.12 -8.43 -29.99
CA ILE A 138 -2.31 -9.14 -30.53
C ILE A 138 -2.81 -8.52 -31.86
N GLY A 139 -2.10 -7.56 -32.44
CA GLY A 139 -2.56 -6.92 -33.67
C GLY A 139 -1.42 -6.41 -34.54
N ASP A 140 -0.74 -7.34 -35.22
CA ASP A 140 -0.12 -7.12 -36.52
C ASP A 140 0.20 -8.49 -37.10
N ASP A 141 -0.74 -9.04 -37.87
CA ASP A 141 -0.48 -9.95 -38.98
C ASP A 141 -1.81 -10.10 -39.74
N ASP A 142 -2.00 -9.30 -40.79
CA ASP A 142 -2.88 -9.67 -41.89
C ASP A 142 -2.23 -9.35 -43.24
N ASP A 143 -2.45 -10.30 -44.15
CA ASP A 143 -2.28 -10.32 -45.60
C ASP A 143 -0.88 -10.54 -46.21
N ASN A 144 -0.63 -11.80 -46.61
CA ASN A 144 -0.67 -12.10 -48.05
C ASN A 144 -1.02 -13.56 -48.38
N SER A 145 -1.90 -13.71 -49.37
CA SER A 145 -2.56 -14.91 -49.89
C SER A 145 -1.65 -16.00 -50.47
N THR A 146 -2.01 -17.29 -50.30
CA THR A 146 -2.19 -18.23 -51.43
C THR A 146 -2.92 -19.52 -51.02
N SER A 147 -3.94 -19.87 -51.80
CA SER A 147 -4.72 -21.11 -51.81
C SER A 147 -3.90 -22.39 -52.03
N ILE A 148 -4.32 -23.52 -51.46
CA ILE A 148 -4.49 -24.83 -52.12
C ILE A 148 -5.19 -25.82 -51.14
N ASP A 149 -5.95 -26.71 -51.77
CA ASP A 149 -7.00 -27.61 -51.31
C ASP A 149 -6.49 -28.98 -50.77
N SER A 150 -7.44 -29.78 -50.25
CA SER A 150 -7.44 -31.26 -50.10
C SER A 150 -6.86 -31.95 -48.84
N SER A 151 -7.82 -32.37 -47.99
CA SER A 151 -8.11 -33.76 -47.58
C SER A 151 -7.13 -34.60 -46.72
N LEU A 152 -7.73 -35.32 -45.75
CA LEU A 152 -7.27 -36.54 -45.06
C LEU A 152 -6.13 -36.29 -44.05
N VAL A 153 -6.16 -36.74 -42.80
CA VAL A 153 -6.26 -38.14 -42.33
C VAL A 153 -6.64 -38.12 -40.83
N LEU A 154 -7.65 -38.90 -40.46
CA LEU A 154 -7.83 -39.41 -39.10
C LEU A 154 -6.66 -40.34 -38.76
N ASP A 155 -6.03 -40.20 -37.59
CA ASP A 155 -6.11 -41.19 -36.50
C ASP A 155 -4.89 -41.18 -35.55
N ASN A 156 -5.22 -41.41 -34.27
CA ASN A 156 -4.45 -42.01 -33.19
C ASN A 156 -3.15 -41.40 -32.64
N GLY A 157 -3.17 -41.10 -31.32
CA GLY A 157 -1.95 -41.07 -30.52
C GLY A 157 -2.01 -40.43 -29.13
N ARG A 158 -2.83 -40.99 -28.22
CA ARG A 158 -2.45 -41.29 -26.81
C ARG A 158 -1.36 -40.43 -26.12
N ASN A 159 -1.71 -39.70 -25.07
CA ASN A 159 -1.42 -40.07 -23.66
C ASN A 159 -1.66 -38.93 -22.65
N GLU A 160 -2.66 -39.17 -21.79
CA GLU A 160 -2.69 -39.08 -20.33
C GLU A 160 -1.89 -38.00 -19.57
N CYS A 161 -2.67 -37.20 -18.85
CA CYS A 161 -2.31 -36.55 -17.59
C CYS A 161 -1.71 -37.54 -16.58
N SER A 162 -0.65 -37.14 -15.89
CA SER A 162 -0.39 -37.51 -14.49
C SER A 162 0.56 -36.51 -13.83
N GLN A 163 0.35 -36.42 -12.52
CA GLN A 163 0.72 -35.37 -11.58
C GLN A 163 2.18 -35.38 -11.11
N MET A 164 2.43 -34.43 -10.19
CA MET A 164 3.14 -34.56 -8.90
C MET A 164 4.36 -33.61 -8.83
N TRP A 165 4.65 -32.87 -7.76
CA TRP A 165 4.28 -32.94 -6.35
C TRP A 165 3.96 -31.54 -5.79
#